data_AF-A0AAW5V238-F1
#
_entry.id   AF-A0AAW5V238-F1
#
_cell.length_a   1.000
_cell.length_b   1.000
_cell.length_c   1.000
_cell.angle_alpha   90.00
_cell.angle_beta   90.00
_cell.angle_gamma   90.00
#
_symmetry.space_group_name_H-M   'P 1'
#
loop_
_entity.id
_entity.type
_entity.pdbx_description
1 polymer ?
#
loop_
_entity_poly.entity_id
_entity_poly.type
_entity_poly.pdbx_seq_one_letter_code
_entity_poly.pdbx_strand_id
1 'polypeptide(L)'
;MKTLLPFLLLSVFGCSQLIWRDAQLPEEISPSNDPNVNLVLTVAYQEKDSWNPLNGTTDKRDYKSHIKLVTNGVTGGKVLREWDLPSWALGDGIFYHTKSNTLFVLYGKNDEYGTLNQTLSIYPEVGGAFSYPATPERKIIFQMAPSPNGNLVALITASPTKEDEFTEFELSILQTADKSVQSYPLSFWTALPLYGIRWAEDGTKLYVRTPDRILVWTGKDLTETKTFPDCFTVPTNFGKWAYESADLAEGGNVKLGKKLPSPKLISNMDQIKLCR
;
A
#
# COMPACT_ATOMS: atom_id res chain seq x y z
N MET A 1 8.35 -58.65 -36.04
CA MET A 1 8.72 -57.21 -35.96
C MET A 1 7.46 -56.38 -36.17
N LYS A 2 7.37 -55.25 -35.45
CA LYS A 2 6.38 -54.15 -35.57
C LYS A 2 5.09 -54.32 -34.77
N THR A 3 5.12 -53.84 -33.52
CA THR A 3 4.04 -53.07 -32.86
C THR A 3 4.54 -52.56 -31.51
N LEU A 4 5.60 -51.74 -31.53
CA LEU A 4 6.13 -51.05 -30.34
C LEU A 4 5.97 -49.51 -30.46
N LEU A 5 5.12 -49.06 -31.40
CA LEU A 5 5.00 -47.66 -31.78
C LEU A 5 3.92 -46.82 -31.05
N PRO A 6 2.90 -47.35 -30.33
CA PRO A 6 1.92 -46.46 -29.71
C PRO A 6 2.36 -45.93 -28.34
N PHE A 7 3.35 -46.55 -27.68
CA PHE A 7 3.81 -46.11 -26.36
C PHE A 7 4.81 -44.95 -26.38
N LEU A 8 5.45 -44.67 -27.53
CA LEU A 8 6.41 -43.57 -27.65
C LEU A 8 5.74 -42.21 -27.92
N LEU A 9 4.47 -42.18 -28.29
CA LEU A 9 3.70 -40.95 -28.55
C LEU A 9 3.00 -40.41 -27.29
N LEU A 10 2.76 -41.26 -26.29
CA LEU A 10 2.19 -40.86 -24.99
C LEU A 10 3.25 -40.33 -24.01
N SER A 11 4.55 -40.54 -24.25
CA SER A 11 5.62 -39.99 -23.42
C SER A 11 6.03 -38.56 -23.81
N VAL A 12 5.54 -38.01 -24.91
CA VAL A 12 5.89 -36.64 -25.36
C VAL A 12 4.93 -35.58 -24.79
N PHE A 13 3.75 -35.97 -24.31
CA PHE A 13 2.76 -35.06 -23.71
C PHE A 13 2.76 -35.08 -22.17
N GLY A 14 3.70 -35.80 -21.55
CA GLY A 14 3.83 -35.95 -20.10
C GLY A 14 4.91 -35.11 -19.43
N CYS A 15 5.53 -34.15 -20.14
CA CYS A 15 6.37 -33.15 -19.48
C CYS A 15 5.44 -32.16 -18.77
N SER A 16 5.19 -32.39 -17.48
CA SER A 16 4.73 -31.32 -16.59
C SER A 16 5.62 -30.10 -16.84
N GLN A 17 4.99 -28.96 -17.13
CA GLN A 17 5.69 -27.77 -17.63
C GLN A 17 6.50 -27.13 -16.51
N LEU A 18 7.75 -27.56 -16.36
CA LEU A 18 8.74 -27.01 -15.43
C LEU A 18 9.34 -25.68 -15.90
N ILE A 19 8.64 -24.96 -16.78
CA ILE A 19 9.07 -23.71 -17.41
C ILE A 19 8.37 -22.56 -16.70
N TRP A 20 9.11 -21.50 -16.44
CA TRP A 20 8.55 -20.25 -15.93
C TRP A 20 7.66 -19.60 -16.98
N ARG A 21 6.40 -19.33 -16.63
CA ARG A 21 5.43 -18.61 -17.45
C ARG A 21 5.09 -17.27 -16.81
N ASP A 22 4.87 -16.26 -17.63
CA ASP A 22 4.40 -14.97 -17.14
C ASP A 22 2.92 -15.07 -16.73
N ALA A 23 2.59 -14.44 -15.61
CA ALA A 23 1.26 -14.36 -15.03
C ALA A 23 1.05 -12.96 -14.42
N GLN A 24 -0.20 -12.65 -14.06
CA GLN A 24 -0.53 -11.40 -13.40
C GLN A 24 -1.64 -11.60 -12.36
N LEU A 25 -1.59 -10.80 -11.29
CA LEU A 25 -2.68 -10.70 -10.34
C LEU A 25 -3.83 -9.88 -10.92
N PRO A 26 -5.06 -10.04 -10.40
CA PRO A 26 -6.16 -9.14 -10.72
C PRO A 26 -5.79 -7.69 -10.47
N GLU A 27 -6.29 -6.80 -11.31
CA GLU A 27 -6.04 -5.37 -11.16
C GLU A 27 -6.66 -4.86 -9.86
N GLU A 28 -5.93 -3.99 -9.17
CA GLU A 28 -6.40 -3.32 -7.97
C GLU A 28 -6.53 -1.82 -8.23
N ILE A 29 -7.57 -1.21 -7.68
CA ILE A 29 -7.87 0.20 -7.89
C ILE A 29 -7.67 0.96 -6.58
N SER A 30 -6.93 2.07 -6.67
CA SER A 30 -6.72 3.01 -5.56
C SER A 30 -7.19 4.41 -5.97
N PRO A 31 -8.40 4.82 -5.56
CA PRO A 31 -8.94 6.14 -5.91
C PRO A 31 -8.10 7.29 -5.37
N SER A 32 -7.93 8.36 -6.14
CA SER A 32 -7.27 9.57 -5.64
C SER A 32 -8.24 10.41 -4.78
N ASN A 33 -7.77 11.58 -4.34
CA ASN A 33 -8.64 12.59 -3.73
C ASN A 33 -9.64 13.23 -4.72
N ASP A 34 -9.51 12.96 -6.03
CA ASP A 34 -10.51 13.25 -7.07
C ASP A 34 -11.17 11.94 -7.55
N PRO A 35 -12.50 11.78 -7.47
CA PRO A 35 -13.18 10.54 -7.89
C PRO A 35 -13.03 10.20 -9.38
N ASN A 36 -12.67 11.18 -10.23
CA ASN A 36 -12.48 10.96 -11.66
C ASN A 36 -11.05 10.59 -12.03
N VAL A 37 -10.13 10.53 -11.05
CA VAL A 37 -8.73 10.19 -11.25
C VAL A 37 -8.36 9.06 -10.28
N ASN A 38 -7.89 7.94 -10.82
CA ASN A 38 -7.71 6.71 -10.06
C ASN A 38 -6.39 6.06 -10.44
N LEU A 39 -5.74 5.38 -9.49
CA LEU A 39 -4.65 4.47 -9.79
C LEU A 39 -5.20 3.09 -10.11
N VAL A 40 -4.66 2.47 -11.16
CA VAL A 40 -4.86 1.05 -11.49
C VAL A 40 -3.51 0.36 -11.34
N LEU A 41 -3.46 -0.66 -10.50
CA LEU A 41 -2.28 -1.46 -10.21
C LEU A 41 -2.42 -2.83 -10.85
N THR A 42 -1.41 -3.22 -11.61
CA THR A 42 -1.24 -4.58 -12.10
C THR A 42 0.07 -5.13 -11.58
N VAL A 43 0.04 -6.33 -10.98
CA VAL A 43 1.26 -7.01 -10.53
C VAL A 43 1.51 -8.20 -11.44
N ALA A 44 2.57 -8.12 -12.24
CA ALA A 44 3.06 -9.21 -13.08
C ALA A 44 4.10 -10.04 -12.31
N TYR A 45 4.17 -11.34 -12.57
CA TYR A 45 5.12 -12.24 -11.95
C TYR A 45 5.36 -13.47 -12.85
N GLN A 46 6.39 -14.25 -12.53
CA GLN A 46 6.60 -15.55 -13.16
C GLN A 46 6.13 -16.67 -12.25
N GLU A 47 5.44 -17.66 -12.80
CA GLU A 47 5.06 -18.87 -12.09
C GLU A 47 5.48 -20.14 -12.81
N LYS A 48 5.60 -21.21 -12.03
CA LYS A 48 5.92 -22.55 -12.51
C LYS A 48 5.21 -23.58 -11.64
N ASP A 49 4.76 -24.67 -12.26
CA ASP A 49 4.17 -25.78 -11.53
C ASP A 49 5.24 -26.45 -10.64
N SER A 50 4.92 -26.67 -9.37
CA SER A 50 5.87 -27.31 -8.45
C SER A 50 6.23 -28.72 -8.93
N TRP A 51 7.51 -29.07 -8.80
CA TRP A 51 8.00 -30.42 -9.10
C TRP A 51 7.32 -31.49 -8.23
N ASN A 52 6.84 -31.12 -7.04
CA ASN A 52 6.08 -32.01 -6.18
C ASN A 52 4.57 -31.85 -6.41
N PRO A 53 3.90 -32.79 -7.12
CA PRO A 53 2.47 -32.70 -7.38
C PRO A 53 1.60 -32.80 -6.11
N LEU A 54 2.18 -33.20 -4.97
CA LEU A 54 1.49 -33.21 -3.66
C LEU A 54 1.52 -31.86 -2.94
N ASN A 55 2.36 -30.90 -3.37
CA ASN A 55 2.45 -29.58 -2.74
C ASN A 55 1.36 -28.60 -3.19
N GLY A 56 0.62 -28.90 -4.28
CA GLY A 56 -0.54 -28.12 -4.74
C GLY A 56 -0.30 -26.61 -4.96
N THR A 57 0.95 -26.15 -4.94
CA THR A 57 1.33 -24.74 -4.93
C THR A 57 2.26 -24.49 -6.11
N THR A 58 2.01 -23.42 -6.87
CA THR A 58 2.90 -22.94 -7.93
C THR A 58 4.03 -22.12 -7.31
N ASP A 59 5.26 -22.34 -7.74
CA ASP A 59 6.38 -21.47 -7.39
C ASP A 59 6.21 -20.12 -8.09
N LYS A 60 6.51 -19.01 -7.42
CA LYS A 60 6.36 -17.65 -7.96
C LYS A 60 7.59 -16.79 -7.69
N ARG A 61 7.96 -15.90 -8.62
CA ARG A 61 9.12 -14.99 -8.50
C ARG A 61 9.02 -13.79 -9.45
N ASP A 62 10.01 -12.90 -9.40
CA ASP A 62 10.20 -11.79 -10.34
C ASP A 62 8.98 -10.84 -10.39
N TYR A 63 8.45 -10.49 -9.23
CA TYR A 63 7.26 -9.65 -9.15
C TYR A 63 7.56 -8.22 -9.58
N LYS A 64 6.71 -7.66 -10.44
CA LYS A 64 6.80 -6.28 -10.94
C LYS A 64 5.45 -5.61 -10.88
N SER A 65 5.42 -4.38 -10.41
CA SER A 65 4.19 -3.61 -10.33
C SER A 65 4.15 -2.55 -11.43
N HIS A 66 3.04 -2.51 -12.13
CA HIS A 66 2.71 -1.51 -13.14
C HIS A 66 1.56 -0.66 -12.59
N ILE A 67 1.80 0.63 -12.42
CA ILE A 67 0.83 1.57 -11.88
C ILE A 67 0.43 2.54 -13.00
N LYS A 68 -0.87 2.63 -13.29
CA LYS A 68 -1.43 3.58 -14.25
C LYS A 68 -2.27 4.62 -13.52
N LEU A 69 -2.03 5.89 -13.78
CA LEU A 69 -2.95 6.96 -13.42
C LEU A 69 -3.98 7.08 -14.53
N VAL A 70 -5.25 6.80 -14.23
CA VAL A 70 -6.34 6.82 -15.19
C VAL A 70 -7.33 7.91 -14.82
N THR A 71 -7.84 8.62 -15.82
CA THR A 71 -9.00 9.49 -15.66
C THR A 71 -10.21 8.95 -16.41
N ASN A 72 -11.38 9.07 -15.81
CA ASN A 72 -12.63 8.66 -16.44
C ASN A 72 -12.99 9.58 -17.61
N GLY A 73 -13.42 8.99 -18.72
CA GLY A 73 -13.81 9.71 -19.92
C GLY A 73 -15.10 9.20 -20.53
N VAL A 74 -15.73 10.04 -21.36
CA VAL A 74 -16.99 9.75 -22.06
C VAL A 74 -16.85 8.51 -22.96
N THR A 75 -15.69 8.35 -23.61
CA THR A 75 -15.40 7.25 -24.54
C THR A 75 -14.56 6.12 -23.93
N GLY A 76 -14.33 6.16 -22.62
CA GLY A 76 -13.45 5.24 -21.90
C GLY A 76 -12.41 5.95 -21.05
N GLY A 77 -11.74 5.18 -20.20
CA GLY A 77 -10.69 5.67 -19.31
C GLY A 77 -9.44 6.04 -20.10
N LYS A 78 -8.82 7.16 -19.74
CA LYS A 78 -7.58 7.63 -20.36
C LYS A 78 -6.42 7.52 -19.37
N VAL A 79 -5.34 6.88 -19.79
CA VAL A 79 -4.08 6.88 -19.04
C VAL A 79 -3.43 8.27 -19.12
N LEU A 80 -3.15 8.85 -17.97
CA LEU A 80 -2.47 10.14 -17.80
C LEU A 80 -0.97 9.97 -17.57
N ARG A 81 -0.57 8.92 -16.84
CA ARG A 81 0.82 8.63 -16.47
C ARG A 81 0.95 7.16 -16.07
N GLU A 82 2.15 6.59 -16.22
CA GLU A 82 2.45 5.23 -15.80
C GLU A 82 3.76 5.19 -15.00
N TRP A 83 3.89 4.18 -14.13
CA TRP A 83 5.11 3.89 -13.38
C TRP A 83 5.33 2.39 -13.32
N ASP A 84 6.58 1.99 -13.51
CA ASP A 84 7.03 0.61 -13.36
C ASP A 84 7.90 0.49 -12.12
N LEU A 85 7.63 -0.52 -11.30
CA LEU A 85 8.36 -0.80 -10.07
C LEU A 85 8.94 -2.22 -10.13
N PRO A 86 10.22 -2.40 -9.74
CA PRO A 86 10.90 -3.68 -9.78
C PRO A 86 10.56 -4.57 -8.57
N SER A 87 9.34 -4.44 -8.04
CA SER A 87 8.87 -5.25 -6.91
C SER A 87 7.34 -5.20 -6.83
N TRP A 88 6.79 -6.03 -5.94
CA TRP A 88 5.37 -6.09 -5.66
C TRP A 88 4.95 -4.92 -4.73
N ALA A 89 3.96 -4.15 -5.18
CA ALA A 89 3.18 -3.17 -4.42
C ALA A 89 1.73 -3.65 -4.29
N LEU A 90 1.01 -3.20 -3.27
CA LEU A 90 -0.37 -3.61 -3.03
C LEU A 90 -1.31 -2.44 -3.23
N GLY A 91 -2.58 -2.70 -3.59
CA GLY A 91 -3.53 -1.63 -3.87
C GLY A 91 -3.75 -0.65 -2.71
N ASP A 92 -3.57 -1.09 -1.46
CA ASP A 92 -3.62 -0.25 -0.25
C ASP A 92 -2.27 0.34 0.17
N GLY A 93 -1.20 0.02 -0.54
CA GLY A 93 0.13 0.63 -0.42
C GLY A 93 0.39 1.74 -1.44
N ILE A 94 -0.55 2.02 -2.35
CA ILE A 94 -0.40 3.06 -3.38
C ILE A 94 -1.44 4.17 -3.22
N PHE A 95 -1.00 5.41 -3.38
CA PHE A 95 -1.84 6.59 -3.21
C PHE A 95 -1.43 7.67 -4.18
N TYR A 96 -2.39 8.38 -4.75
CA TYR A 96 -2.11 9.56 -5.58
C TYR A 96 -2.93 10.75 -5.10
N HIS A 97 -2.27 11.90 -4.99
CA HIS A 97 -2.92 13.15 -4.62
C HIS A 97 -2.86 14.13 -5.80
N THR A 98 -4.02 14.47 -6.36
CA THR A 98 -4.16 15.25 -7.61
C THR A 98 -3.69 16.69 -7.48
N LYS A 99 -3.89 17.34 -6.33
CA LYS A 99 -3.51 18.76 -6.18
C LYS A 99 -2.00 18.95 -6.01
N SER A 100 -1.33 18.02 -5.33
CA SER A 100 0.14 18.05 -5.21
C SER A 100 0.83 17.26 -6.33
N ASN A 101 0.06 16.57 -7.18
CA ASN A 101 0.52 15.73 -8.27
C ASN A 101 1.61 14.74 -7.81
N THR A 102 1.37 14.11 -6.66
CA THR A 102 2.34 13.23 -5.99
C THR A 102 1.79 11.82 -5.90
N LEU A 103 2.59 10.85 -6.36
CA LEU A 103 2.37 9.41 -6.13
C LEU A 103 3.19 8.95 -4.93
N PHE A 104 2.56 8.18 -4.06
CA PHE A 104 3.16 7.48 -2.92
C PHE A 104 3.02 5.98 -3.16
N VAL A 105 4.12 5.24 -3.06
CA VAL A 105 4.12 3.79 -3.27
C VAL A 105 4.91 3.11 -2.16
N LEU A 106 4.24 2.30 -1.36
CA LEU A 106 4.86 1.33 -0.47
C LEU A 106 4.93 -0.02 -1.19
N TYR A 107 6.14 -0.53 -1.34
CA TYR A 107 6.41 -1.81 -1.99
C TYR A 107 7.52 -2.54 -1.24
N GLY A 108 7.59 -3.86 -1.40
CA GLY A 108 8.61 -4.64 -0.73
C GLY A 108 9.97 -4.58 -1.43
N LYS A 109 10.95 -5.32 -0.92
CA LYS A 109 12.27 -5.46 -1.54
C LYS A 109 12.51 -6.91 -1.94
N ASN A 110 13.32 -7.12 -2.96
CA ASN A 110 13.78 -8.44 -3.40
C ASN A 110 12.63 -9.44 -3.68
N ASP A 111 11.66 -9.05 -4.50
CA ASP A 111 10.49 -9.87 -4.87
C ASP A 111 9.54 -10.26 -3.71
N GLU A 112 9.76 -9.74 -2.51
CA GLU A 112 8.87 -10.02 -1.39
C GLU A 112 7.80 -8.93 -1.27
N TYR A 113 6.56 -9.34 -0.98
CA TYR A 113 5.54 -8.45 -0.42
C TYR A 113 4.83 -9.18 0.72
N GLY A 114 4.63 -8.48 1.84
CA GLY A 114 4.16 -9.06 3.10
C GLY A 114 5.26 -9.34 4.12
N THR A 115 6.53 -9.13 3.76
CA THR A 115 7.63 -9.04 4.73
C THR A 115 7.78 -7.61 5.24
N LEU A 116 8.47 -7.45 6.36
CA LEU A 116 8.71 -6.15 6.98
C LEU A 116 9.74 -5.30 6.22
N ASN A 117 10.40 -5.86 5.21
CA ASN A 117 11.41 -5.19 4.41
C ASN A 117 10.77 -4.39 3.27
N GLN A 118 10.22 -3.23 3.61
CA GLN A 118 9.51 -2.34 2.69
C GLN A 118 10.26 -1.04 2.44
N THR A 119 9.93 -0.39 1.33
CA THR A 119 10.35 0.98 1.03
C THR A 119 9.15 1.78 0.55
N LEU A 120 9.03 2.99 1.06
CA LEU A 120 8.18 4.02 0.50
C LEU A 120 8.96 4.77 -0.58
N SER A 121 8.46 4.83 -1.81
CA SER A 121 8.91 5.79 -2.83
C SER A 121 7.86 6.85 -3.06
N ILE A 122 8.32 8.09 -3.19
CA ILE A 122 7.50 9.27 -3.42
C ILE A 122 7.94 9.88 -4.74
N TYR A 123 6.97 10.07 -5.65
CA TYR A 123 7.16 10.68 -6.95
C TYR A 123 6.39 12.01 -6.98
N PRO A 124 6.99 13.11 -6.48
CA PRO A 124 6.38 14.43 -6.60
C PRO A 124 6.48 14.93 -8.04
N GLU A 125 5.66 15.91 -8.40
CA GLU A 125 5.75 16.59 -9.71
C GLU A 125 7.08 17.33 -9.90
N VAL A 126 7.62 17.90 -8.81
CA VAL A 126 8.85 18.70 -8.80
C VAL A 126 9.80 18.16 -7.72
N GLY A 127 11.12 18.24 -7.96
CA GLY A 127 12.14 17.91 -6.95
C GLY A 127 12.69 16.47 -6.99
N GLY A 128 12.26 15.69 -7.98
CA GLY A 128 12.73 14.32 -8.22
C GLY A 128 12.18 13.30 -7.23
N ALA A 129 12.01 12.06 -7.70
CA ALA A 129 11.57 10.96 -6.86
C ALA A 129 12.59 10.66 -5.75
N PHE A 130 12.11 10.23 -4.59
CA PHE A 130 12.95 9.84 -3.47
C PHE A 130 12.29 8.72 -2.65
N SER A 131 13.07 8.03 -1.83
CA SER A 131 12.61 6.88 -1.07
C SER A 131 12.92 7.02 0.42
N TYR A 132 12.09 6.40 1.25
CA TYR A 132 12.26 6.30 2.69
C TYR A 132 12.00 4.86 3.18
N PRO A 133 12.76 4.35 4.17
CA PRO A 133 14.00 4.92 4.69
C PRO A 133 15.09 5.00 3.61
N ALA A 134 15.98 5.99 3.73
CA ALA A 134 17.08 6.15 2.79
C ALA A 134 18.17 5.11 3.09
N THR A 135 18.58 4.33 2.11
CA THR A 135 19.70 3.38 2.26
C THR A 135 20.96 4.12 2.74
N PRO A 136 21.68 3.66 3.79
CA PRO A 136 21.63 2.32 4.39
C PRO A 136 20.72 2.18 5.64
N GLU A 137 19.91 3.18 5.97
CA GLU A 137 19.06 3.15 7.16
C GLU A 137 18.07 1.97 7.09
N ARG A 138 18.13 1.11 8.11
CA ARG A 138 17.22 -0.02 8.26
C ARG A 138 16.10 0.41 9.19
N LYS A 139 15.00 0.90 8.63
CA LYS A 139 13.74 1.09 9.35
C LYS A 139 12.66 0.22 8.73
N ILE A 140 11.85 -0.38 9.58
CA ILE A 140 10.67 -1.12 9.19
C ILE A 140 9.48 -0.18 9.19
N ILE A 141 8.65 -0.22 8.15
CA ILE A 141 7.43 0.57 8.05
C ILE A 141 6.25 -0.35 8.43
N PHE A 142 5.54 -0.02 9.52
CA PHE A 142 4.38 -0.78 9.98
C PHE A 142 3.07 -0.23 9.43
N GLN A 143 2.98 1.09 9.27
CA GLN A 143 1.82 1.78 8.69
C GLN A 143 2.31 2.99 7.90
N MET A 144 1.60 3.29 6.81
CA MET A 144 1.84 4.45 5.97
C MET A 144 0.51 5.14 5.67
N ALA A 145 0.48 6.46 5.81
CA ALA A 145 -0.70 7.27 5.57
C ALA A 145 -0.30 8.63 4.99
N PRO A 146 -0.53 8.87 3.69
CA PRO A 146 -0.37 10.19 3.12
C PRO A 146 -1.46 11.12 3.67
N SER A 147 -1.08 12.35 3.97
CA SER A 147 -2.00 13.39 4.43
C SER A 147 -3.04 13.73 3.34
N PRO A 148 -4.29 14.07 3.71
CA PRO A 148 -5.32 14.53 2.78
C PRO A 148 -4.99 15.79 1.98
N ASN A 149 -3.96 16.54 2.36
CA ASN A 149 -3.45 17.69 1.60
C ASN A 149 -2.25 17.34 0.69
N GLY A 150 -1.75 16.10 0.77
CA GLY A 150 -0.70 15.56 -0.10
C GLY A 150 0.71 16.10 0.14
N ASN A 151 0.94 16.84 1.24
CA ASN A 151 2.23 17.47 1.54
C ASN A 151 3.06 16.68 2.57
N LEU A 152 2.40 15.79 3.31
CA LEU A 152 3.00 15.00 4.37
C LEU A 152 2.68 13.51 4.18
N VAL A 153 3.55 12.65 4.69
CA VAL A 153 3.29 11.22 4.89
C VAL A 153 3.59 10.87 6.34
N ALA A 154 2.62 10.28 7.03
CA ALA A 154 2.83 9.71 8.35
C ALA A 154 3.23 8.25 8.20
N LEU A 155 4.24 7.85 8.96
CA LEU A 155 4.76 6.50 9.01
C LEU A 155 4.88 6.07 10.47
N ILE A 156 4.48 4.84 10.76
CA ILE A 156 4.91 4.17 11.98
C ILE A 156 6.13 3.33 11.62
N THR A 157 7.25 3.63 12.26
CA THR A 157 8.52 2.94 12.01
C THR A 157 9.11 2.32 13.27
N ALA A 158 9.97 1.33 13.09
CA ALA A 158 10.87 0.86 14.14
C ALA A 158 12.24 0.51 13.55
N SER A 159 13.24 0.57 14.42
CA SER A 159 14.59 0.09 14.10
C SER A 159 14.68 -1.41 14.44
N PRO A 160 15.06 -2.27 13.48
CA PRO A 160 15.31 -3.67 13.78
C PRO A 160 16.57 -3.81 14.63
N THR A 161 16.52 -4.68 15.64
CA THR A 161 17.71 -5.10 16.39
C THR A 161 18.51 -6.11 15.58
N LYS A 162 19.65 -6.57 16.11
CA LYS A 162 20.46 -7.64 15.50
C LYS A 162 19.79 -9.01 15.55
N GLU A 163 18.70 -9.16 16.32
CA GLU A 163 18.00 -10.43 16.57
C GLU A 163 16.61 -10.45 15.93
N ASP A 164 16.36 -9.58 14.94
CA ASP A 164 15.05 -9.38 14.27
C ASP A 164 13.90 -8.99 15.21
N GLU A 165 14.23 -8.49 16.41
CA GLU A 165 13.27 -7.83 17.29
C GLU A 165 13.12 -6.36 16.94
N PHE A 166 12.00 -5.75 17.31
CA PHE A 166 11.75 -4.32 17.09
C PHE A 166 11.82 -3.59 18.42
N THR A 167 12.79 -2.70 18.52
CA THR A 167 12.92 -1.76 19.62
C THR A 167 12.78 -0.35 19.05
N GLU A 168 12.28 0.59 19.86
CA GLU A 168 12.22 2.01 19.47
C GLU A 168 11.23 2.28 18.33
N PHE A 169 9.93 2.13 18.62
CA PHE A 169 8.89 2.58 17.71
C PHE A 169 8.86 4.11 17.67
N GLU A 170 8.56 4.67 16.50
CA GLU A 170 8.42 6.10 16.31
C GLU A 170 7.30 6.41 15.31
N LEU A 171 6.69 7.58 15.48
CA LEU A 171 5.95 8.25 14.43
C LEU A 171 6.95 9.09 13.63
N SER A 172 7.13 8.77 12.34
CA SER A 172 7.87 9.59 11.39
C SER A 172 6.91 10.38 10.52
N ILE A 173 7.03 11.71 10.51
CA ILE A 173 6.32 12.61 9.60
C ILE A 173 7.30 13.09 8.53
N LEU A 174 7.09 12.63 7.30
CA LEU A 174 7.90 12.96 6.15
C LEU A 174 7.25 14.10 5.35
N GLN A 175 8.00 15.15 5.09
CA GLN A 175 7.58 16.25 4.22
C GLN A 175 7.95 15.97 2.76
N THR A 176 7.01 16.12 1.84
CA THR A 176 7.23 15.77 0.43
C THR A 176 8.11 16.79 -0.31
N ALA A 177 8.03 18.07 0.06
CA ALA A 177 8.71 19.16 -0.64
C ALA A 177 10.21 19.22 -0.34
N ASP A 178 10.60 19.17 0.93
CA ASP A 178 12.00 19.30 1.37
C ASP A 178 12.63 17.98 1.83
N LYS A 179 11.85 16.89 1.82
CA LYS A 179 12.28 15.53 2.18
C LYS A 179 12.71 15.41 3.65
N SER A 180 12.34 16.39 4.48
CA SER A 180 12.64 16.38 5.91
C SER A 180 11.78 15.37 6.66
N VAL A 181 12.32 14.82 7.75
CA VAL A 181 11.64 13.86 8.61
C VAL A 181 11.60 14.40 10.03
N GLN A 182 10.41 14.43 10.62
CA GLN A 182 10.21 14.65 12.05
C GLN A 182 9.88 13.32 12.71
N SER A 183 10.67 12.91 13.70
CA SER A 183 10.48 11.67 14.45
C SER A 183 9.97 11.94 15.85
N TYR A 184 8.98 11.19 16.29
CA TYR A 184 8.43 11.23 17.64
C TYR A 184 8.47 9.82 18.24
N PRO A 185 9.15 9.61 19.38
CA PRO A 185 9.21 8.28 19.98
C PRO A 185 7.84 7.82 20.45
N LEU A 186 7.54 6.54 20.22
CA LEU A 186 6.36 5.84 20.69
C LEU A 186 6.81 4.76 21.67
N SER A 187 6.08 4.62 22.78
CA SER A 187 6.45 3.66 23.83
C SER A 187 6.40 2.21 23.36
N PHE A 188 5.44 1.88 22.48
CA PHE A 188 5.24 0.52 21.98
C PHE A 188 4.27 0.54 20.79
N TRP A 189 4.40 -0.43 19.88
CA TRP A 189 3.47 -0.62 18.76
C TRP A 189 3.29 -2.11 18.46
N THR A 190 2.05 -2.52 18.17
CA THR A 190 1.77 -3.82 17.55
C THR A 190 0.76 -3.67 16.42
N ALA A 191 0.81 -4.57 15.45
CA ALA A 191 -0.17 -4.62 14.36
C ALA A 191 -1.54 -5.19 14.82
N LEU A 192 -2.02 -4.76 16.00
CA LEU A 192 -3.34 -5.10 16.50
C LEU A 192 -4.34 -3.99 16.13
N PRO A 193 -5.66 -4.29 16.01
CA PRO A 193 -6.68 -3.29 15.66
C PRO A 193 -6.81 -2.12 16.64
N LEU A 194 -6.16 -2.22 17.80
CA LEU A 194 -6.09 -1.18 18.83
C LEU A 194 -5.05 -0.10 18.51
N TYR A 195 -4.16 -0.34 17.54
CA TYR A 195 -3.19 0.63 17.06
C TYR A 195 -3.61 1.16 15.70
N GLY A 196 -3.41 2.45 15.46
CA GLY A 196 -3.69 3.03 14.17
C GLY A 196 -3.36 4.51 14.12
N ILE A 197 -3.00 4.97 12.94
CA ILE A 197 -2.88 6.40 12.64
C ILE A 197 -4.04 6.85 11.78
N ARG A 198 -4.49 8.09 11.97
CA ARG A 198 -5.49 8.69 11.10
C ARG A 198 -5.31 10.20 10.96
N TRP A 199 -5.30 10.68 9.72
CA TRP A 199 -5.39 12.11 9.43
C TRP A 199 -6.80 12.66 9.66
N ALA A 200 -6.86 13.90 10.16
CA ALA A 200 -8.05 14.74 10.01
C ALA A 200 -8.30 15.05 8.52
N GLU A 201 -9.55 15.32 8.15
CA GLU A 201 -9.96 15.54 6.75
C GLU A 201 -9.22 16.69 6.06
N ASP A 202 -8.79 17.69 6.82
CA ASP A 202 -8.03 18.85 6.33
C ASP A 202 -6.50 18.59 6.24
N GLY A 203 -6.03 17.46 6.76
CA GLY A 203 -4.62 17.10 6.86
C GLY A 203 -3.82 17.96 7.83
N THR A 204 -4.46 18.71 8.74
CA THR A 204 -3.76 19.57 9.72
C THR A 204 -3.41 18.84 11.02
N LYS A 205 -4.14 17.76 11.32
CA LYS A 205 -3.93 16.92 12.51
C LYS A 205 -3.76 15.47 12.12
N LEU A 206 -2.84 14.80 12.80
CA LEU A 206 -2.71 13.34 12.76
C LEU A 206 -3.00 12.79 14.14
N TYR A 207 -3.95 11.86 14.23
CA TYR A 207 -4.24 11.11 15.45
C TYR A 207 -3.47 9.80 15.44
N VAL A 208 -2.87 9.45 16.57
CA VAL A 208 -2.17 8.18 16.79
C VAL A 208 -2.84 7.48 17.96
N ARG A 209 -3.42 6.32 17.69
CA ARG A 209 -4.08 5.48 18.69
C ARG A 209 -3.10 4.44 19.22
N THR A 210 -2.99 4.38 20.54
CA THR A 210 -2.45 3.23 21.28
C THR A 210 -3.57 2.64 22.17
N PRO A 211 -3.38 1.47 22.79
CA PRO A 211 -4.41 0.85 23.63
C PRO A 211 -4.82 1.70 24.83
N ASP A 212 -3.89 2.49 25.36
CA ASP A 212 -4.01 3.26 26.59
C ASP A 212 -4.41 4.73 26.38
N ARG A 213 -4.09 5.31 25.21
CA ARG A 213 -4.28 6.75 24.96
C ARG A 213 -4.35 7.06 23.48
N ILE A 214 -4.73 8.30 23.19
CA ILE A 214 -4.69 8.85 21.83
C ILE A 214 -3.85 10.12 21.84
N LEU A 215 -2.84 10.13 20.98
CA LEU A 215 -1.98 11.26 20.74
C LEU A 215 -2.46 12.00 19.49
N VAL A 216 -2.21 13.30 19.43
CA VAL A 216 -2.45 14.15 18.27
C VAL A 216 -1.18 14.93 17.95
N TRP A 217 -0.80 14.88 16.68
CA TRP A 217 0.23 15.73 16.11
C TRP A 217 -0.43 16.92 15.42
N THR A 218 0.11 18.12 15.66
CA THR A 218 -0.43 19.40 15.16
C THR A 218 0.60 20.23 14.40
N GLY A 219 1.68 19.61 13.90
CA GLY A 219 2.74 20.28 13.13
C GLY A 219 4.09 20.34 13.83
N LYS A 220 4.13 20.22 15.17
CA LYS A 220 5.35 20.39 15.97
C LYS A 220 5.48 19.37 17.08
N ASP A 221 4.40 19.20 17.85
CA ASP A 221 4.41 18.35 19.03
C ASP A 221 3.40 17.20 18.87
N LEU A 222 3.71 16.08 19.50
CA LEU A 222 2.83 14.93 19.66
C LEU A 222 2.33 14.91 21.11
N THR A 223 1.05 15.23 21.32
CA THR A 223 0.48 15.42 22.66
C THR A 223 -0.78 14.59 22.84
N GLU A 224 -1.12 14.22 24.07
CA GLU A 224 -2.38 13.51 24.35
C GLU A 224 -3.62 14.38 24.04
N THR A 225 -4.66 13.77 23.50
CA THR A 225 -5.94 14.43 23.21
C THR A 225 -7.12 13.68 23.83
N LYS A 226 -8.12 14.46 24.27
CA LYS A 226 -9.42 13.94 24.74
C LYS A 226 -10.49 13.91 23.65
N THR A 227 -10.16 14.37 22.45
CA THR A 227 -11.09 14.40 21.32
C THR A 227 -10.41 13.86 20.08
N PHE A 228 -11.01 12.82 19.50
CA PHE A 228 -10.40 12.02 18.45
C PHE A 228 -11.46 11.37 17.54
N PRO A 229 -11.08 10.93 16.34
CA PRO A 229 -11.97 10.21 15.44
C PRO A 229 -12.54 8.93 16.09
N ASP A 230 -13.79 8.62 15.82
CA ASP A 230 -14.42 7.35 16.19
C ASP A 230 -13.94 6.17 15.35
N CYS A 231 -12.95 6.41 14.48
CA CYS A 231 -12.39 5.40 13.62
C CYS A 231 -10.96 5.72 13.16
N PHE A 232 -10.10 4.71 13.13
CA PHE A 232 -8.71 4.81 12.69
C PHE A 232 -8.42 4.03 11.40
N THR A 233 -9.41 3.30 10.89
CA THR A 233 -9.36 2.59 9.61
C THR A 233 -10.44 3.19 8.72
N VAL A 234 -10.17 3.77 7.56
CA VAL A 234 -8.90 4.04 6.88
C VAL A 234 -8.06 5.17 7.51
N PRO A 235 -6.73 5.18 7.28
CA PRO A 235 -5.86 6.19 7.87
C PRO A 235 -5.88 7.54 7.12
N THR A 236 -6.39 7.58 5.89
CA THR A 236 -6.55 8.79 5.07
C THR A 236 -7.86 8.71 4.27
N ASN A 237 -8.29 9.80 3.64
CA ASN A 237 -9.61 9.91 2.99
C ASN A 237 -9.63 9.60 1.48
N PHE A 238 -8.55 9.00 0.97
CA PHE A 238 -8.38 8.53 -0.39
C PHE A 238 -7.58 7.21 -0.39
N GLY A 239 -7.46 6.58 -1.56
CA GLY A 239 -6.88 5.26 -1.74
C GLY A 239 -7.92 4.14 -1.74
N LYS A 240 -7.46 2.89 -1.97
CA LYS A 240 -8.31 1.68 -2.17
C LYS A 240 -9.50 1.56 -1.22
N TRP A 241 -9.31 1.92 0.04
CA TRP A 241 -10.31 1.74 1.09
C TRP A 241 -11.17 2.99 1.37
N ALA A 242 -11.06 4.06 0.58
CA ALA A 242 -11.86 5.27 0.76
C ALA A 242 -13.32 5.14 0.25
N TYR A 243 -13.60 4.09 -0.52
CA TYR A 243 -14.91 3.78 -1.10
C TYR A 243 -15.27 2.33 -0.78
N GLU A 244 -16.58 2.03 -0.71
CA GLU A 244 -17.09 0.67 -0.44
C GLU A 244 -16.65 -0.35 -1.50
N SER A 245 -16.47 0.10 -2.75
CA SER A 245 -15.88 -0.68 -3.84
C SER A 245 -15.20 0.24 -4.86
N ALA A 246 -14.30 -0.34 -5.65
CA ALA A 246 -13.69 0.30 -6.81
C ALA A 246 -13.40 -0.78 -7.85
N ASP A 247 -14.05 -0.70 -9.01
CA ASP A 247 -14.01 -1.75 -10.03
C ASP A 247 -13.69 -1.14 -11.42
N LEU A 248 -12.98 -1.90 -12.25
CA LEU A 248 -12.75 -1.51 -13.63
C LEU A 248 -14.02 -1.80 -14.44
N ALA A 249 -14.57 -0.75 -15.05
CA ALA A 249 -15.73 -0.81 -15.92
C ALA A 249 -15.32 -0.96 -17.39
N GLU A 250 -16.30 -1.26 -18.24
CA GLU A 250 -16.10 -1.32 -19.69
C GLU A 250 -15.45 -0.04 -20.24
N GLY A 251 -14.55 -0.21 -21.20
CA GLY A 251 -13.78 0.90 -21.78
C GLY A 251 -12.68 1.45 -20.87
N GLY A 252 -12.31 0.76 -19.77
CA GLY A 252 -11.20 1.14 -18.89
C GLY A 252 -11.52 2.29 -17.94
N ASN A 253 -12.79 2.69 -17.84
CA ASN A 253 -13.24 3.61 -16.80
C ASN A 253 -13.23 2.92 -15.44
N VAL A 254 -13.08 3.69 -14.37
CA VAL A 254 -13.19 3.20 -12.99
C VAL A 254 -14.56 3.56 -12.44
N LYS A 255 -15.28 2.56 -11.92
CA LYS A 255 -16.54 2.74 -11.21
C LYS A 255 -16.29 2.66 -9.71
N LEU A 256 -16.56 3.76 -9.01
CA LEU A 256 -16.47 3.83 -7.56
C LEU A 256 -17.83 3.57 -6.92
N GLY A 257 -17.82 2.83 -5.82
CA GLY A 257 -18.96 2.68 -4.92
C GLY A 257 -19.24 3.95 -4.12
N LYS A 258 -19.97 3.82 -3.01
CA LYS A 258 -20.22 4.96 -2.12
C LYS A 258 -18.94 5.33 -1.37
N LYS A 259 -18.67 6.63 -1.25
CA LYS A 259 -17.57 7.13 -0.42
C LYS A 259 -17.85 6.85 1.05
N LEU A 260 -16.87 6.31 1.77
CA LEU A 260 -17.01 6.08 3.21
C LEU A 260 -17.15 7.43 3.95
N PRO A 261 -18.02 7.51 4.97
CA PRO A 261 -18.21 8.74 5.72
C PRO A 261 -16.97 9.10 6.52
N SER A 262 -16.73 10.40 6.66
CA SER A 262 -15.73 10.89 7.61
C SER A 262 -16.11 10.50 9.05
N PRO A 263 -15.12 10.13 9.88
CA PRO A 263 -15.37 9.74 11.26
C PRO A 263 -15.84 10.94 12.06
N LYS A 264 -16.62 10.65 13.09
CA LYS A 264 -17.09 11.65 14.04
C LYS A 264 -16.06 11.82 15.13
N LEU A 265 -15.97 13.02 15.67
CA LEU A 265 -15.16 13.25 16.86
C LEU A 265 -15.91 12.74 18.10
N ILE A 266 -15.20 11.97 18.91
CA ILE A 266 -15.66 11.39 20.17
C ILE A 266 -14.62 11.69 21.26
N SER A 267 -15.01 11.42 22.51
CA SER A 267 -14.13 11.64 23.67
C SER A 267 -13.93 10.40 24.54
N ASN A 268 -14.57 9.27 24.20
CA ASN A 268 -14.42 8.01 24.91
C ASN A 268 -13.86 6.94 23.97
N MET A 269 -12.74 6.31 24.33
CA MET A 269 -12.07 5.29 23.52
C MET A 269 -12.93 4.04 23.30
N ASP A 270 -13.87 3.75 24.18
CA ASP A 270 -14.81 2.62 24.05
C ASP A 270 -15.79 2.81 22.88
N GLN A 271 -15.94 4.04 22.38
CA GLN A 271 -16.81 4.36 21.24
C GLN A 271 -16.08 4.23 19.89
N ILE A 272 -14.78 3.89 19.89
CA ILE A 272 -14.01 3.68 18.66
C ILE A 272 -14.50 2.40 17.97
N LYS A 273 -14.84 2.53 16.70
CA LYS A 273 -15.32 1.44 15.86
C LYS A 273 -14.21 0.92 14.97
N LEU A 274 -14.38 -0.33 14.55
CA LEU A 274 -13.69 -0.85 13.37
C LEU A 274 -14.53 -0.46 12.16
N CYS A 275 -14.10 0.55 11.39
CA CYS A 275 -14.82 0.89 10.17
C CYS A 275 -14.35 0.01 9.03
N ARG A 276 -15.32 -0.68 8.45
CA ARG A 276 -15.29 -1.27 7.13
C ARG A 276 -16.73 -1.36 6.63
#